data_AF-A0A7S4NSD0-F1
#
_entry.id   AF-A0A7S4NSD0-F1
#
_cell.length_a   1.000
_cell.length_b   1.000
_cell.length_c   1.000
_cell.angle_alpha   90.00
_cell.angle_beta   90.00
_cell.angle_gamma   90.00
#
_symmetry.space_group_name_H-M   'P 1'
#
loop_
_entity.id
_entity.type
_entity.pdbx_description
1 polymer ?
#
loop_
_entity_poly.entity_id
_entity_poly.type
_entity_poly.pdbx_seq_one_letter_code
_entity_poly.pdbx_strand_id
1 'polypeptide(L)'
;NEKKMGLKWYILSLKCHALHFIFKRVVEMSRLSFSQELMKAIEMSSNYFEQSSNGRPIDETDLLALNERIKHMNIVSLAQGYLHMVKGREVRVENPNLAQRSFRAAIQKFEEALDSNTMGKIALRNLGSALLYLEKEIVRSKGGSLVSLTSPNIVRADQYIRRAIEIDPDDPHTCRMYARLLIACQLPRRAEHWYLRALELNPNNPRTLYEFSDLLRYTLKQQQHGFAFQNRFSEIQKSQTEKGEKEERG
;
A
#
# COMPACT_ATOMS: atom_id res chain seq x y z
N ASN A 1 49.43 38.29 -8.35
CA ASN A 1 49.15 36.84 -8.50
C ASN A 1 48.62 36.19 -7.22
N GLU A 2 49.14 36.50 -6.04
CA GLU A 2 48.67 35.92 -4.76
C GLU A 2 47.22 36.26 -4.38
N LYS A 3 46.76 37.50 -4.57
CA LYS A 3 45.35 37.88 -4.33
C LYS A 3 44.35 37.11 -5.20
N LYS A 4 44.72 36.76 -6.45
CA LYS A 4 43.89 35.92 -7.34
C LYS A 4 43.89 34.46 -6.90
N MET A 5 45.01 33.94 -6.38
CA MET A 5 45.05 32.61 -5.76
C MET A 5 44.18 32.54 -4.50
N GLY A 6 44.29 33.52 -3.60
CA GLY A 6 43.49 33.55 -2.36
C GLY A 6 41.99 33.59 -2.62
N LEU A 7 41.54 34.37 -3.61
CA LEU A 7 40.13 34.41 -4.01
C LEU A 7 39.66 33.07 -4.58
N LYS A 8 40.51 32.40 -5.38
CA LYS A 8 40.19 31.09 -5.97
C LYS A 8 40.06 30.00 -4.89
N TRP A 9 40.97 29.99 -3.90
CA TRP A 9 40.92 29.09 -2.75
C TRP A 9 39.69 29.34 -1.86
N TYR A 10 39.33 30.60 -1.64
CA TYR A 10 38.15 30.97 -0.86
C TYR A 10 36.85 30.50 -1.54
N ILE A 11 36.73 30.71 -2.85
CA ILE A 11 35.57 30.25 -3.64
C ILE A 11 35.49 28.71 -3.68
N LEU A 12 36.62 28.03 -3.81
CA LEU A 12 36.68 26.55 -3.78
C LEU A 12 36.21 26.01 -2.43
N SER A 13 36.71 26.59 -1.34
CA SER A 13 36.31 26.24 0.02
C SER A 13 34.81 26.41 0.24
N LEU A 14 34.24 27.55 -0.16
CA LEU A 14 32.80 27.81 -0.07
C LEU A 14 31.96 26.77 -0.84
N LYS A 15 32.40 26.38 -2.04
CA LYS A 15 31.72 25.37 -2.86
C LYS A 15 31.75 23.97 -2.25
N CYS A 16 32.89 23.54 -1.73
CA CYS A 16 33.05 22.27 -1.03
C CYS A 16 32.04 22.13 0.12
N HIS A 17 31.95 23.15 0.97
CA HIS A 17 31.03 23.16 2.11
C HIS A 17 29.56 23.13 1.66
N ALA A 18 29.19 23.89 0.63
CA ALA A 18 27.83 23.91 0.12
C ALA A 18 27.37 22.52 -0.38
N LEU A 19 28.20 21.83 -1.18
CA LEU A 19 27.89 20.50 -1.70
C LEU A 19 27.76 19.46 -0.59
N HIS A 20 28.67 19.47 0.39
CA HIS A 20 28.62 18.57 1.55
C HIS A 20 27.31 18.76 2.34
N PHE A 21 26.94 20.00 2.68
CA PHE A 21 25.72 20.28 3.44
C PHE A 21 24.44 19.97 2.65
N ILE A 22 24.40 20.29 1.35
CA ILE A 22 23.27 19.93 0.49
C ILE A 22 23.11 18.43 0.42
N PHE A 23 24.19 17.68 0.17
CA PHE A 23 24.14 16.22 0.15
C PHE A 23 23.62 15.68 1.47
N LYS A 24 24.21 16.07 2.60
CA LYS A 24 23.76 15.63 3.94
C LYS A 24 22.28 15.93 4.16
N ARG A 25 21.82 17.13 3.75
CA ARG A 25 20.42 17.51 3.87
C ARG A 25 19.49 16.67 2.99
N VAL A 26 19.91 16.39 1.75
CA VAL A 26 19.17 15.50 0.84
C VAL A 26 19.12 14.10 1.42
N VAL A 27 20.22 13.56 1.96
CA VAL A 27 20.26 12.25 2.62
C VAL A 27 19.30 12.21 3.80
N GLU A 28 19.30 13.23 4.66
CA GLU A 28 18.38 13.33 5.80
C GLU A 28 16.90 13.37 5.36
N MET A 29 16.59 14.15 4.32
CA MET A 29 15.22 14.36 3.84
C MET A 29 14.68 13.16 3.06
N SER A 30 15.52 12.57 2.21
CA SER A 30 15.17 11.43 1.36
C SER A 30 15.31 10.09 2.07
N ARG A 31 16.01 10.08 3.21
CA ARG A 31 16.43 8.87 3.93
C ARG A 31 17.19 7.88 3.05
N LEU A 32 17.89 8.33 2.01
CA LEU A 32 18.79 7.47 1.23
C LEU A 32 19.91 6.92 2.13
N SER A 33 20.43 5.73 1.85
CA SER A 33 21.67 5.23 2.47
C SER A 33 22.64 4.87 1.39
N PHE A 34 23.89 5.15 1.69
CA PHE A 34 25.02 4.88 0.84
C PHE A 34 25.91 3.83 1.50
N SER A 35 26.93 3.37 0.79
CA SER A 35 27.91 2.44 1.35
C SER A 35 28.55 3.03 2.62
N GLN A 36 28.98 2.17 3.55
CA GLN A 36 29.71 2.63 4.73
C GLN A 36 31.01 3.34 4.35
N GLU A 37 31.61 2.96 3.23
CA GLU A 37 32.81 3.58 2.67
C GLU A 37 32.55 5.02 2.24
N LEU A 38 31.47 5.27 1.48
CA LEU A 38 31.05 6.62 1.10
C LEU A 38 30.74 7.47 2.34
N MET A 39 29.95 6.92 3.28
CA MET A 39 29.56 7.66 4.48
C MET A 39 30.77 8.06 5.32
N LYS A 40 31.74 7.17 5.50
CA LYS A 40 33.00 7.49 6.18
C LYS A 40 33.81 8.54 5.41
N ALA A 41 33.91 8.41 4.09
CA ALA A 41 34.67 9.36 3.28
C ALA A 41 34.10 10.79 3.34
N ILE A 42 32.77 10.93 3.37
CA ILE A 42 32.07 12.22 3.52
C ILE A 42 32.24 12.78 4.93
N GLU A 43 32.20 11.95 5.97
CA GLU A 43 32.45 12.40 7.36
C GLU A 43 33.90 12.87 7.57
N MET A 44 34.85 12.22 6.90
CA MET A 44 36.28 12.52 7.04
C MET A 44 36.74 13.69 6.15
N SER A 45 35.97 14.08 5.12
CA SER A 45 36.38 15.14 4.19
C SER A 45 35.23 16.04 3.73
N SER A 46 35.36 17.34 4.01
CA SER A 46 34.40 18.35 3.56
C SER A 46 34.49 18.68 2.07
N ASN A 47 35.56 18.24 1.40
CA ASN A 47 35.83 18.44 -0.03
C ASN A 47 35.74 17.14 -0.86
N TYR A 48 35.17 16.07 -0.31
CA TYR A 48 34.97 14.78 -0.97
C TYR A 48 34.44 14.89 -2.41
N PHE A 49 33.39 15.70 -2.59
CA PHE A 49 32.69 15.87 -3.87
C PHE A 49 33.54 16.56 -4.95
N GLU A 50 34.56 17.34 -4.58
CA GLU A 50 35.49 17.97 -5.53
C GLU A 50 36.73 17.11 -5.81
N GLN A 51 37.07 16.19 -4.92
CA GLN A 51 38.24 15.30 -5.04
C GLN A 51 37.97 13.99 -5.80
N SER A 52 36.71 13.69 -6.13
CA SER A 52 36.38 12.51 -6.93
C SER A 52 37.10 12.56 -8.27
N SER A 53 38.09 11.68 -8.43
CA SER A 53 39.05 11.64 -9.53
C SER A 53 38.43 11.49 -10.92
N ASN A 54 37.18 11.04 -11.00
CA ASN A 54 36.44 10.82 -12.25
C ASN A 54 35.15 11.67 -12.36
N GLY A 55 34.95 12.65 -11.45
CA GLY A 55 33.72 13.45 -11.40
C GLY A 55 32.47 12.64 -11.00
N ARG A 56 32.66 11.44 -10.44
CA ARG A 56 31.60 10.54 -9.95
C ARG A 56 31.82 10.30 -8.45
N PRO A 57 31.32 11.20 -7.59
CA PRO A 57 31.45 11.07 -6.14
C PRO A 57 30.55 9.97 -5.56
N ILE A 58 29.65 9.39 -6.35
CA ILE A 58 28.80 8.25 -5.98
C ILE A 58 29.10 7.18 -7.01
N ASP A 59 29.60 6.02 -6.57
CA ASP A 59 30.02 4.95 -7.47
C ASP A 59 28.89 3.93 -7.75
N GLU A 60 29.18 2.90 -8.54
CA GLU A 60 28.19 1.86 -8.88
C GLU A 60 27.73 1.08 -7.64
N THR A 61 28.61 0.84 -6.67
CA THR A 61 28.29 0.16 -5.41
C THR A 61 27.28 0.97 -4.61
N ASP A 62 27.46 2.29 -4.53
CA ASP A 62 26.52 3.19 -3.88
C ASP A 62 25.16 3.21 -4.59
N LEU A 63 25.15 3.22 -5.93
CA LEU A 63 23.92 3.15 -6.71
C LEU A 63 23.18 1.81 -6.52
N LEU A 64 23.93 0.71 -6.39
CA LEU A 64 23.38 -0.61 -6.09
C LEU A 64 22.79 -0.66 -4.68
N ALA A 65 23.48 -0.11 -3.67
CA ALA A 65 22.98 -0.03 -2.30
C ALA A 65 21.70 0.82 -2.20
N LEU A 66 21.64 1.93 -2.96
CA LEU A 66 20.43 2.75 -3.08
C LEU A 66 19.28 1.95 -3.71
N ASN A 67 19.55 1.21 -4.79
CA ASN A 67 18.56 0.38 -5.46
C ASN A 67 18.04 -0.77 -4.57
N GLU A 68 18.92 -1.47 -3.87
CA GLU A 68 18.54 -2.51 -2.88
C GLU A 68 17.64 -1.92 -1.79
N ARG A 69 17.99 -0.75 -1.24
CA ARG A 69 17.14 -0.11 -0.24
C ARG A 69 15.79 0.34 -0.79
N ILE A 70 15.75 0.89 -2.01
CA ILE A 70 14.48 1.28 -2.65
C ILE A 70 13.58 0.05 -2.78
N LYS A 71 14.12 -1.12 -3.16
CA LYS A 71 13.38 -2.41 -3.23
C LYS A 71 12.90 -2.92 -1.86
N HIS A 72 13.65 -2.65 -0.78
CA HIS A 72 13.22 -3.01 0.57
C HIS A 72 12.20 -2.03 1.15
N MET A 73 12.28 -0.74 0.78
CA MET A 73 11.41 0.31 1.29
C MET A 73 9.95 0.08 0.94
N ASN A 74 9.63 -0.39 -0.26
CA ASN A 74 8.28 -0.78 -0.66
C ASN A 74 7.76 -2.02 0.07
N ILE A 75 8.61 -3.01 0.40
CA ILE A 75 8.18 -4.15 1.26
C ILE A 75 7.82 -3.63 2.65
N VAL A 76 8.66 -2.77 3.24
CA VAL A 76 8.43 -2.19 4.56
C VAL A 76 7.19 -1.29 4.56
N SER A 77 7.06 -0.38 3.59
CA SER A 77 5.90 0.52 3.48
C SER A 77 4.61 -0.26 3.21
N LEU A 78 4.65 -1.33 2.40
CA LEU A 78 3.51 -2.22 2.22
C LEU A 78 3.08 -2.87 3.55
N ALA A 79 4.04 -3.42 4.32
CA ALA A 79 3.77 -4.04 5.62
C ALA A 79 3.23 -3.03 6.64
N GLN A 80 3.80 -1.82 6.69
CA GLN A 80 3.32 -0.73 7.54
C GLN A 80 1.89 -0.31 7.14
N GLY A 81 1.59 -0.21 5.85
CA GLY A 81 0.25 0.08 5.36
C GLY A 81 -0.76 -0.98 5.81
N TYR A 82 -0.39 -2.27 5.74
CA TYR A 82 -1.21 -3.35 6.27
C TYR A 82 -1.42 -3.27 7.78
N LEU A 83 -0.37 -2.98 8.55
CA LEU A 83 -0.48 -2.84 10.01
C LEU A 83 -1.45 -1.71 10.37
N HIS A 84 -1.34 -0.56 9.71
CA HIS A 84 -2.25 0.57 9.90
C HIS A 84 -3.69 0.23 9.48
N MET A 85 -3.87 -0.57 8.42
CA MET A 85 -5.19 -1.07 8.01
C MET A 85 -5.84 -1.96 9.07
N VAL A 86 -5.09 -2.90 9.63
CA VAL A 86 -5.58 -3.80 10.68
C VAL A 86 -5.94 -2.99 11.92
N LYS A 87 -5.03 -2.13 12.38
CA LYS A 87 -5.27 -1.23 13.53
C LYS A 87 -6.52 -0.38 13.33
N GLY A 88 -6.70 0.21 12.15
CA GLY A 88 -7.89 1.02 11.84
C GLY A 88 -9.19 0.22 11.90
N ARG A 89 -9.17 -1.06 11.53
CA ARG A 89 -10.35 -1.94 11.59
C ARG A 89 -10.67 -2.37 13.03
N GLU A 90 -9.66 -2.66 13.83
CA GLU A 90 -9.80 -3.07 15.24
C GLU A 90 -10.42 -1.95 16.07
N VAL A 91 -9.82 -0.75 16.02
CA VAL A 91 -10.24 0.37 16.87
C VAL A 91 -11.48 1.10 16.34
N ARG A 92 -12.09 0.64 15.25
CA ARG A 92 -13.20 1.35 14.60
C ARG A 92 -14.39 1.57 15.53
N VAL A 93 -14.77 0.55 16.29
CA VAL A 93 -15.95 0.62 17.18
C VAL A 93 -15.65 1.51 18.39
N GLU A 94 -14.47 1.33 18.98
CA GLU A 94 -14.05 1.99 20.22
C GLU A 94 -13.61 3.45 20.01
N ASN A 95 -12.83 3.70 18.95
CA ASN A 95 -12.22 4.99 18.66
C ASN A 95 -12.24 5.32 17.15
N PRO A 96 -13.37 5.86 16.63
CA PRO A 96 -13.52 6.21 15.23
C PRO A 96 -12.48 7.21 14.71
N ASN A 97 -12.04 8.14 15.57
CA ASN A 97 -11.04 9.14 15.21
C ASN A 97 -9.66 8.51 15.00
N LEU A 98 -9.27 7.58 15.88
CA LEU A 98 -8.04 6.81 15.71
C LEU A 98 -8.12 5.88 14.48
N ALA A 99 -9.29 5.32 14.18
CA ALA A 99 -9.51 4.53 12.99
C ALA A 99 -9.27 5.36 11.72
N GLN A 100 -9.87 6.56 11.62
CA GLN A 100 -9.63 7.47 10.49
C GLN A 100 -8.15 7.84 10.35
N ARG A 101 -7.46 8.16 11.46
CA ARG A 101 -6.02 8.44 11.45
C ARG A 101 -5.21 7.23 10.95
N SER A 102 -5.57 6.04 11.39
CA SER A 102 -4.91 4.80 10.98
C SER A 102 -5.14 4.52 9.49
N PHE A 103 -6.34 4.72 8.96
CA PHE A 103 -6.59 4.58 7.52
C PHE A 103 -5.83 5.62 6.69
N ARG A 104 -5.73 6.87 7.15
CA ARG A 104 -4.89 7.90 6.49
C ARG A 104 -3.41 7.49 6.48
N ALA A 105 -2.89 6.97 7.60
CA ALA A 105 -1.52 6.46 7.67
C ALA A 105 -1.32 5.26 6.72
N ALA A 106 -2.30 4.35 6.62
CA ALA A 106 -2.25 3.25 5.67
C ALA A 106 -2.19 3.73 4.21
N ILE A 107 -3.02 4.71 3.85
CA ILE A 107 -3.02 5.32 2.51
C ILE A 107 -1.64 5.87 2.18
N GLN A 108 -1.06 6.68 3.07
CA GLN A 108 0.28 7.23 2.89
C GLN A 108 1.32 6.13 2.68
N LYS A 109 1.28 5.06 3.48
CA LYS A 109 2.22 3.95 3.35
C LYS A 109 2.05 3.13 2.08
N PHE A 110 0.83 2.97 1.58
CA PHE A 110 0.62 2.33 0.29
C PHE A 110 1.03 3.23 -0.88
N GLU A 111 0.86 4.55 -0.78
CA GLU A 111 1.37 5.51 -1.76
C GLU A 111 2.90 5.49 -1.82
N GLU A 112 3.58 5.54 -0.68
CA GLU A 112 5.05 5.38 -0.58
C GLU A 112 5.53 4.07 -1.24
N ALA A 113 4.77 2.98 -1.04
CA ALA A 113 5.07 1.69 -1.66
C ALA A 113 4.91 1.70 -3.19
N LEU A 114 4.01 2.52 -3.73
CA LEU A 114 3.80 2.70 -5.18
C LEU A 114 4.82 3.64 -5.82
N ASP A 115 5.30 4.65 -5.08
CA ASP A 115 6.36 5.55 -5.56
C ASP A 115 7.67 4.79 -5.80
N SER A 116 7.92 3.77 -4.99
CA SER A 116 9.10 2.91 -5.05
C SER A 116 8.96 1.75 -6.06
N ASN A 117 7.72 1.28 -6.30
CA ASN A 117 7.39 0.17 -7.21
C ASN A 117 6.26 0.61 -8.15
N THR A 118 6.61 0.94 -9.39
CA THR A 118 5.62 1.17 -10.43
C THR A 118 4.73 -0.07 -10.58
N MET A 119 3.48 0.04 -10.11
CA MET A 119 2.36 -0.87 -10.41
C MET A 119 2.30 -2.20 -9.63
N GLY A 120 2.63 -2.22 -8.33
CA GLY A 120 2.32 -3.40 -7.50
C GLY A 120 0.80 -3.62 -7.33
N LYS A 121 0.21 -4.63 -7.98
CA LYS A 121 -1.24 -4.96 -7.87
C LYS A 121 -1.76 -5.03 -6.42
N ILE A 122 -0.92 -5.55 -5.53
CA ILE A 122 -1.22 -5.69 -4.09
C ILE A 122 -1.33 -4.31 -3.42
N ALA A 123 -0.37 -3.42 -3.66
CA ALA A 123 -0.40 -2.06 -3.12
C ALA A 123 -1.60 -1.27 -3.65
N LEU A 124 -1.89 -1.38 -4.96
CA LEU A 124 -3.04 -0.73 -5.60
C LEU A 124 -4.38 -1.16 -5.01
N ARG A 125 -4.64 -2.48 -4.92
CA ARG A 125 -5.92 -2.98 -4.37
C ARG A 125 -6.07 -2.62 -2.89
N ASN A 126 -4.97 -2.63 -2.11
CA ASN A 126 -5.01 -2.26 -0.70
C ASN A 126 -5.22 -0.76 -0.48
N LEU A 127 -4.60 0.07 -1.31
CA LEU A 127 -4.81 1.52 -1.31
C LEU A 127 -6.27 1.85 -1.59
N GLY A 128 -6.86 1.21 -2.62
CA GLY A 128 -8.29 1.34 -2.90
C GLY A 128 -9.17 0.86 -1.73
N SER A 129 -8.80 -0.24 -1.08
CA SER A 129 -9.48 -0.70 0.15
C SER A 129 -9.38 0.33 1.27
N ALA A 130 -8.19 0.89 1.53
CA ALA A 130 -7.95 1.86 2.59
C ALA A 130 -8.76 3.15 2.40
N LEU A 131 -8.83 3.64 1.16
CA LEU A 131 -9.67 4.78 0.76
C LEU A 131 -11.16 4.50 1.01
N LEU A 132 -11.65 3.32 0.65
CA LEU A 132 -13.02 2.90 0.93
C LEU A 132 -13.31 2.85 2.44
N TYR A 133 -12.40 2.29 3.24
CA TYR A 133 -12.55 2.24 4.69
C TYR A 133 -12.57 3.64 5.30
N LEU A 134 -11.65 4.52 4.89
CA LEU A 134 -11.63 5.90 5.33
C LEU A 134 -12.95 6.62 5.01
N GLU A 135 -13.46 6.48 3.79
CA GLU A 135 -14.71 7.11 3.39
C GLU A 135 -15.90 6.61 4.21
N LYS A 136 -15.99 5.29 4.44
CA LYS A 136 -17.03 4.71 5.31
C LYS A 136 -16.96 5.29 6.73
N GLU A 137 -15.77 5.52 7.26
CA GLU A 137 -15.61 6.14 8.58
C GLU A 137 -16.00 7.61 8.61
N ILE A 138 -15.67 8.37 7.55
CA ILE A 138 -16.08 9.77 7.41
C ILE A 138 -17.61 9.85 7.35
N VAL A 139 -18.23 9.03 6.51
CA VAL A 139 -19.69 8.94 6.37
C VAL A 139 -20.34 8.54 7.70
N ARG A 140 -19.82 7.51 8.37
CA ARG A 140 -20.31 7.04 9.68
C ARG A 140 -20.21 8.13 10.75
N SER A 141 -19.09 8.88 10.78
CA SER A 141 -18.91 9.98 11.74
C SER A 141 -19.91 11.13 11.56
N LYS A 142 -20.49 11.26 10.37
CA LYS A 142 -21.55 12.22 10.05
C LYS A 142 -22.96 11.64 10.22
N GLY A 143 -23.11 10.44 10.79
CA GLY A 143 -24.40 9.76 10.92
C GLY A 143 -24.94 9.18 9.61
N GLY A 144 -24.14 9.14 8.55
CA GLY A 144 -24.52 8.58 7.26
C GLY A 144 -24.25 7.08 7.17
N SER A 145 -24.86 6.45 6.16
CA SER A 145 -24.61 5.04 5.78
C SER A 145 -24.22 4.88 4.31
N LEU A 146 -24.65 5.82 3.47
CA LEU A 146 -24.40 5.81 2.03
C LEU A 146 -23.07 6.47 1.69
N VAL A 147 -22.29 5.79 0.85
CA VAL A 147 -21.08 6.32 0.24
C VAL A 147 -21.39 6.83 -1.17
N SER A 148 -21.03 8.08 -1.47
CA SER A 148 -21.24 8.66 -2.80
C SER A 148 -20.19 8.20 -3.80
N LEU A 149 -20.62 7.84 -5.01
CA LEU A 149 -19.72 7.53 -6.15
C LEU A 149 -18.83 8.71 -6.53
N THR A 150 -19.28 9.93 -6.25
CA THR A 150 -18.55 11.17 -6.59
C THR A 150 -17.59 11.61 -5.49
N SER A 151 -17.55 10.92 -4.35
CA SER A 151 -16.64 11.34 -3.29
C SER A 151 -15.18 11.14 -3.70
N PRO A 152 -14.27 12.08 -3.38
CA PRO A 152 -12.89 12.02 -3.86
C PRO A 152 -12.19 10.71 -3.50
N ASN A 153 -12.44 10.18 -2.31
CA ASN A 153 -11.85 8.91 -1.86
C ASN A 153 -12.33 7.73 -2.72
N ILE A 154 -13.59 7.73 -3.15
CA ILE A 154 -14.19 6.63 -3.90
C ILE A 154 -13.79 6.66 -5.37
N VAL A 155 -13.71 7.86 -5.94
CA VAL A 155 -13.14 8.04 -7.29
C VAL A 155 -11.71 7.50 -7.33
N ARG A 156 -10.88 7.87 -6.34
CA ARG A 156 -9.52 7.33 -6.22
C ARG A 156 -9.51 5.82 -5.99
N ALA A 157 -10.39 5.30 -5.13
CA ALA A 157 -10.46 3.87 -4.84
C ALA A 157 -10.82 3.05 -6.08
N ASP A 158 -11.81 3.49 -6.87
CA ASP A 158 -12.19 2.86 -8.14
C ASP A 158 -11.02 2.85 -9.13
N GLN A 159 -10.33 3.99 -9.30
CA GLN A 159 -9.15 4.10 -10.16
C GLN A 159 -8.03 3.12 -9.77
N TYR A 160 -7.66 3.05 -8.48
CA TYR A 160 -6.59 2.16 -8.03
C TYR A 160 -6.97 0.69 -8.15
N ILE A 161 -8.23 0.32 -7.84
CA ILE A 161 -8.68 -1.07 -7.97
C ILE A 161 -8.76 -1.48 -9.44
N ARG A 162 -9.25 -0.60 -10.34
CA ARG A 162 -9.25 -0.87 -11.79
C ARG A 162 -7.84 -1.09 -12.33
N ARG A 163 -6.88 -0.25 -11.94
CA ARG A 163 -5.46 -0.47 -12.30
C ARG A 163 -4.94 -1.81 -11.78
N ALA A 164 -5.33 -2.22 -10.57
CA ALA A 164 -4.96 -3.55 -10.06
C ALA A 164 -5.55 -4.69 -10.91
N ILE A 165 -6.79 -4.53 -11.41
CA ILE A 165 -7.44 -5.49 -12.34
C ILE A 165 -6.75 -5.49 -13.70
N GLU A 166 -6.33 -4.35 -14.22
CA GLU A 166 -5.61 -4.25 -15.49
C GLU A 166 -4.25 -4.98 -15.44
N ILE A 167 -3.58 -4.93 -14.28
CA ILE A 167 -2.29 -5.61 -14.07
C ILE A 167 -2.48 -7.11 -13.90
N ASP A 168 -3.52 -7.54 -13.18
CA ASP A 168 -3.85 -8.94 -12.99
C ASP A 168 -5.38 -9.16 -12.99
N PRO A 169 -5.96 -9.49 -14.17
CA PRO A 169 -7.40 -9.66 -14.31
C PRO A 169 -7.92 -10.95 -13.65
N ASP A 170 -7.02 -11.85 -13.25
CA ASP A 170 -7.31 -13.17 -12.70
C ASP A 170 -7.04 -13.24 -11.18
N ASP A 171 -6.85 -12.08 -10.51
CA ASP A 171 -6.74 -12.01 -9.06
C ASP A 171 -8.15 -12.03 -8.39
N PRO A 172 -8.55 -13.15 -7.75
CA PRO A 172 -9.85 -13.25 -7.10
C PRO A 172 -10.01 -12.24 -5.96
N HIS A 173 -8.91 -11.84 -5.31
CA HIS A 173 -8.96 -10.88 -4.21
C HIS A 173 -9.28 -9.48 -4.71
N THR A 174 -8.74 -9.06 -5.85
CA THR A 174 -9.04 -7.75 -6.44
C THR A 174 -10.47 -7.71 -6.95
N CYS A 175 -10.96 -8.78 -7.60
CA CYS A 175 -12.37 -8.89 -8.00
C CYS A 175 -13.32 -8.72 -6.81
N ARG A 176 -13.07 -9.44 -5.70
CA ARG A 176 -13.85 -9.29 -4.47
C ARG A 176 -13.77 -7.88 -3.87
N MET A 177 -12.59 -7.26 -3.85
CA MET A 177 -12.44 -5.88 -3.35
C MET A 177 -13.26 -4.90 -4.18
N TYR A 178 -13.30 -5.09 -5.50
CA TYR A 178 -14.11 -4.26 -6.37
C TYR A 178 -15.61 -4.44 -6.14
N ALA A 179 -16.07 -5.69 -5.98
CA ALA A 179 -17.44 -5.99 -5.60
C ALA A 179 -17.84 -5.26 -4.30
N ARG A 180 -16.99 -5.26 -3.27
CA ARG A 180 -17.23 -4.55 -2.02
C ARG A 180 -17.33 -3.03 -2.16
N LEU A 181 -16.51 -2.43 -3.04
CA LEU A 181 -16.62 -1.00 -3.36
C LEU A 181 -17.98 -0.69 -3.98
N LEU A 182 -18.42 -1.52 -4.94
CA LEU A 182 -19.71 -1.38 -5.60
C LEU A 182 -20.89 -1.52 -4.61
N ILE A 183 -20.80 -2.42 -3.64
CA ILE A 183 -21.80 -2.53 -2.56
C ILE A 183 -21.87 -1.26 -1.72
N ALA A 184 -20.73 -0.71 -1.31
CA ALA A 184 -20.72 0.54 -0.55
C ALA A 184 -21.39 1.69 -1.32
N CYS A 185 -21.30 1.67 -2.65
CA CYS A 185 -21.91 2.63 -3.56
C CYS A 185 -23.35 2.28 -3.99
N GLN A 186 -24.00 1.29 -3.36
CA GLN A 186 -25.36 0.84 -3.71
C GLN A 186 -25.53 0.36 -5.16
N LEU A 187 -24.52 -0.36 -5.68
CA LEU A 187 -24.56 -0.97 -7.01
C LEU A 187 -24.56 -2.51 -6.92
N PRO A 188 -25.56 -3.15 -6.26
CA PRO A 188 -25.52 -4.58 -5.95
C PRO A 188 -25.52 -5.49 -7.18
N ARG A 189 -26.25 -5.11 -8.26
CA ARG A 189 -26.25 -5.89 -9.51
C ARG A 189 -24.88 -5.91 -10.20
N ARG A 190 -24.13 -4.80 -10.12
CA ARG A 190 -22.75 -4.77 -10.64
C ARG A 190 -21.82 -5.57 -9.74
N ALA A 191 -22.00 -5.49 -8.43
CA ALA A 191 -21.19 -6.26 -7.48
C ALA A 191 -21.36 -7.78 -7.62
N GLU A 192 -22.58 -8.25 -7.91
CA GLU A 192 -22.88 -9.66 -8.17
C GLU A 192 -21.96 -10.26 -9.25
N HIS A 193 -21.80 -9.58 -10.39
CA HIS A 193 -20.87 -9.99 -11.45
C HIS A 193 -19.43 -10.17 -10.93
N TRP A 194 -18.93 -9.23 -10.13
CA TRP A 194 -17.56 -9.27 -9.62
C TRP A 194 -17.35 -10.30 -8.51
N TYR A 195 -18.38 -10.60 -7.70
CA TYR A 195 -18.34 -11.71 -6.76
C TYR A 195 -18.33 -13.06 -7.49
N LEU A 196 -19.16 -13.23 -8.53
CA LEU A 196 -19.17 -14.43 -9.36
C LEU A 196 -17.79 -14.65 -10.00
N ARG A 197 -17.21 -13.62 -10.63
CA ARG A 197 -15.86 -13.69 -11.19
C ARG A 197 -14.81 -14.07 -10.15
N ALA A 198 -14.88 -13.50 -8.94
CA ALA A 198 -13.97 -13.87 -7.86
C ALA A 198 -14.10 -15.35 -7.45
N LEU A 199 -15.31 -15.91 -7.49
CA LEU A 199 -15.58 -17.32 -7.20
C LEU A 199 -15.28 -18.25 -8.37
N GLU A 200 -15.35 -17.80 -9.62
CA GLU A 200 -14.86 -18.55 -10.79
C GLU A 200 -13.34 -18.78 -10.67
N LEU A 201 -12.61 -17.74 -10.27
CA LEU A 201 -11.16 -17.77 -10.06
C LEU A 201 -10.74 -18.52 -8.79
N ASN A 202 -11.52 -18.41 -7.71
CA ASN A 202 -11.29 -19.16 -6.47
C ASN A 202 -12.61 -19.63 -5.84
N PRO A 203 -13.11 -20.81 -6.25
CA PRO A 203 -14.43 -21.31 -5.87
C PRO A 203 -14.62 -21.56 -4.36
N ASN A 204 -13.53 -21.83 -3.65
CA ASN A 204 -13.57 -22.20 -2.23
C ASN A 204 -13.10 -21.06 -1.32
N ASN A 205 -13.06 -19.81 -1.80
CA ASN A 205 -12.66 -18.68 -0.98
C ASN A 205 -13.72 -18.37 0.10
N PRO A 206 -13.47 -18.66 1.40
CA PRO A 206 -14.53 -18.61 2.41
C PRO A 206 -15.12 -17.20 2.56
N ARG A 207 -14.25 -16.19 2.50
CA ARG A 207 -14.67 -14.80 2.65
C ARG A 207 -15.50 -14.30 1.48
N THR A 208 -15.19 -14.72 0.26
CA THR A 208 -15.99 -14.38 -0.93
C THR A 208 -17.35 -15.05 -0.87
N LEU A 209 -17.40 -16.33 -0.49
CA LEU A 209 -18.65 -17.08 -0.34
C LEU A 209 -19.58 -16.43 0.69
N TYR A 210 -19.05 -16.05 1.85
CA TYR A 210 -19.81 -15.36 2.89
C TYR A 210 -20.30 -13.98 2.46
N GLU A 211 -19.42 -13.14 1.91
CA GLU A 211 -19.82 -11.78 1.47
C GLU A 211 -20.83 -11.83 0.32
N PHE A 212 -20.74 -12.83 -0.56
CA PHE A 212 -21.67 -13.02 -1.67
C PHE A 212 -23.00 -13.64 -1.25
N SER A 213 -23.00 -14.60 -0.31
CA SER A 213 -24.23 -15.17 0.24
C SER A 213 -25.08 -14.09 0.93
N ASP A 214 -24.45 -13.21 1.71
CA ASP A 214 -25.12 -12.08 2.35
C ASP A 214 -25.70 -11.10 1.33
N LEU A 215 -24.96 -10.79 0.25
CA LEU A 215 -25.46 -9.94 -0.84
C LEU A 215 -26.75 -10.51 -1.44
N LEU A 216 -26.73 -11.79 -1.80
CA LEU A 216 -27.85 -12.47 -2.45
C LEU A 216 -29.08 -12.49 -1.53
N ARG A 217 -28.91 -12.85 -0.26
CA ARG A 217 -30.01 -13.02 0.69
C ARG A 217 -30.65 -11.70 1.06
N TYR A 218 -29.84 -10.71 1.42
CA TYR A 218 -30.34 -9.51 2.07
C TYR A 218 -30.55 -8.34 1.12
N THR A 219 -29.71 -8.19 0.09
CA THR A 219 -29.78 -7.06 -0.84
C THR A 219 -30.53 -7.41 -2.13
N LEU A 220 -30.17 -8.51 -2.78
CA LEU A 220 -30.78 -8.93 -4.04
C LEU A 220 -32.04 -9.78 -3.87
N LYS A 221 -32.35 -10.21 -2.64
CA LYS A 221 -33.52 -11.04 -2.29
C LYS A 221 -33.58 -12.38 -3.03
N GLN A 222 -32.44 -12.89 -3.47
CA GLN A 222 -32.27 -14.21 -4.09
C GLN A 222 -31.93 -15.26 -3.03
N GLN A 223 -32.89 -15.58 -2.15
CA GLN A 223 -32.62 -16.38 -0.95
C GLN A 223 -32.07 -17.78 -1.25
N GLN A 224 -32.65 -18.48 -2.24
CA GLN A 224 -32.23 -19.84 -2.60
C GLN A 224 -30.77 -19.89 -3.04
N HIS A 225 -30.36 -19.01 -3.96
CA HIS A 225 -28.96 -18.92 -4.40
C HIS A 225 -28.04 -18.56 -3.24
N GLY A 226 -28.45 -17.59 -2.41
CA GLY A 226 -27.65 -17.18 -1.26
C GLY A 226 -27.44 -18.29 -0.22
N PHE A 227 -28.46 -19.13 0.05
CA PHE A 227 -28.29 -20.30 0.92
C PHE A 227 -27.35 -21.35 0.33
N ALA A 228 -27.34 -21.54 -0.99
CA ALA A 228 -26.38 -22.46 -1.62
C ALA A 228 -24.92 -22.06 -1.34
N PHE A 229 -24.59 -20.77 -1.49
CA PHE A 229 -23.24 -20.26 -1.17
C PHE A 229 -22.94 -20.31 0.34
N GLN A 230 -23.93 -20.08 1.20
CA GLN A 230 -23.77 -20.17 2.66
C GLN A 230 -23.50 -21.61 3.13
N ASN A 231 -24.17 -22.60 2.52
CA ASN A 231 -23.96 -24.01 2.82
C ASN A 231 -22.55 -24.42 2.42
N ARG A 232 -22.11 -24.05 1.21
CA ARG A 232 -20.74 -24.27 0.75
C ARG A 232 -19.70 -23.62 1.65
N PHE A 233 -19.93 -22.39 2.12
CA PHE A 233 -19.07 -21.75 3.11
C PHE A 233 -18.94 -22.58 4.40
N SER A 234 -20.07 -23.08 4.91
CA SER A 234 -20.12 -23.91 6.12
C SER A 234 -19.40 -25.25 5.95
N GLU A 235 -19.53 -25.90 4.80
CA GLU A 235 -18.82 -27.14 4.45
C GLU A 235 -17.30 -26.93 4.41
N ILE A 236 -16.84 -25.82 3.83
CA ILE A 236 -15.41 -25.49 3.80
C ILE A 236 -14.87 -25.27 5.21
N GLN A 237 -15.61 -24.59 6.09
CA GLN A 237 -15.17 -24.42 7.48
C GLN A 237 -15.05 -25.76 8.21
N LYS A 238 -16.05 -26.64 8.08
CA LYS A 238 -16.03 -27.99 8.69
C LYS A 238 -14.85 -28.83 8.20
N SER A 239 -14.61 -28.86 6.89
CA SER A 239 -13.48 -29.62 6.32
C SER A 239 -12.12 -29.08 6.75
N GLN A 240 -11.99 -27.78 7.01
CA GLN A 240 -10.76 -27.19 7.54
C GLN A 240 -10.53 -27.55 9.00
N THR A 241 -11.58 -27.52 9.84
CA THR A 241 -11.47 -27.93 11.25
C THR A 241 -11.11 -29.41 11.39
N GLU A 242 -11.73 -30.28 10.60
CA GLU A 242 -11.46 -31.73 10.63
C GLU A 242 -10.04 -32.08 10.15
N LYS A 243 -9.45 -31.28 9.25
CA LYS A 243 -8.05 -31.45 8.83
C LYS A 243 -7.08 -31.02 9.92
N GLY A 244 -7.30 -29.87 10.55
CA GLY A 244 -6.45 -29.40 11.66
C GLY A 244 -6.44 -30.38 12.83
N GLU A 245 -7.59 -30.93 13.20
CA GLU A 245 -7.68 -31.93 14.27
C GLU A 245 -6.98 -33.26 13.95
N LYS A 246 -6.84 -33.63 12.67
CA LYS A 246 -6.11 -34.83 12.24
C LYS A 246 -4.60 -34.60 12.22
N GLU A 247 -4.15 -33.40 11.85
CA GLU A 247 -2.74 -33.01 11.87
C GLU A 247 -2.21 -32.84 13.31
N GLU A 248 -3.05 -32.41 14.26
CA GLU A 248 -2.67 -32.32 15.69
C GLU A 248 -2.65 -33.67 16.43
N ARG A 249 -3.27 -34.71 15.86
CA ARG A 249 -3.35 -36.06 16.46
C ARG A 249 -2.35 -37.08 15.88
N GLY A 250 -1.61 -36.71 14.84
CA GLY A 250 -0.59 -37.56 14.19
C GLY A 250 0.82 -37.15 14.59
#